data_AF-A0A520IT69-F1
#
_entry.id   AF-A0A520IT69-F1
#
_cell.length_a   1.000
_cell.length_b   1.000
_cell.length_c   1.000
_cell.angle_alpha   90.00
_cell.angle_beta   90.00
_cell.angle_gamma   90.00
#
_symmetry.space_group_name_H-M   'P 1'
#
loop_
_entity.id
_entity.type
_entity.pdbx_description
1 polymer ?
#
loop_
_entity_poly.entity_id
_entity_poly.type
_entity_poly.pdbx_seq_one_letter_code
_entity_poly.pdbx_strand_id
1 'polypeptide(L)' 'MPILAAGSRSRRHADAGFTLVELMVVVTIIGLASAVAVFVMPDPRGRVFDEATRFAARTRAAHDSAIVEARPVSVW' A
#
# COMPACT_ATOMS: atom_id res chain seq x y z
N MET A 1 49.80 40.04 -19.16
CA MET A 1 49.48 38.64 -18.82
C MET A 1 48.24 38.65 -17.93
N PRO A 2 47.12 38.01 -18.32
CA PRO A 2 45.85 38.12 -17.61
C PRO A 2 45.76 37.16 -16.42
N ILE A 3 45.17 37.64 -15.33
CA ILE A 3 44.92 36.91 -14.09
C ILE A 3 43.57 36.20 -14.25
N LEU A 4 43.57 34.87 -14.12
CA LEU A 4 42.36 34.05 -14.17
C LEU A 4 41.53 34.26 -12.90
N ALA A 5 40.51 35.10 -12.97
CA ALA A 5 39.41 35.10 -12.01
C ALA A 5 38.48 33.92 -12.33
N ALA A 6 38.80 32.74 -11.81
CA ALA A 6 37.94 31.57 -11.90
C ALA A 6 36.61 31.87 -11.18
N GLY A 7 35.54 31.93 -11.98
CA GLY A 7 34.20 32.30 -11.53
C GLY A 7 33.65 31.35 -10.46
N SER A 8 33.50 31.87 -9.25
CA SER A 8 32.82 31.22 -8.12
C SER A 8 31.27 31.22 -8.24
N ARG A 9 30.73 31.36 -9.46
CA ARG A 9 29.28 31.55 -9.67
C ARG A 9 28.43 30.29 -9.40
N SER A 10 29.03 29.12 -9.19
CA SER A 10 28.30 27.86 -9.01
C SER A 10 27.74 27.63 -7.59
N ARG A 11 27.89 28.57 -6.65
CA ARG A 11 27.35 28.43 -5.28
C ARG A 11 26.07 29.22 -4.99
N ARG A 12 25.45 29.85 -5.98
CA ARG A 12 24.20 30.62 -5.81
C ARG A 12 22.92 29.89 -6.26
N HIS A 13 22.98 28.58 -6.50
CA HIS A 13 21.78 27.77 -6.73
C HIS A 13 21.21 27.15 -5.43
N ALA A 14 21.88 27.34 -4.29
CA ALA A 14 21.50 26.70 -3.03
C ALA A 14 20.48 27.49 -2.20
N ASP A 15 20.11 28.71 -2.60
CA ASP A 15 19.07 29.53 -1.93
C ASP A 15 17.78 29.59 -2.77
N ALA A 16 17.39 28.48 -3.40
CA ALA A 16 16.08 28.39 -4.05
C ALA A 16 15.00 28.15 -2.98
N GLY A 17 14.32 29.22 -2.57
CA GLY A 17 13.12 29.13 -1.74
C GLY A 17 12.01 28.38 -2.48
N PHE A 18 11.30 27.53 -1.74
CA PHE A 18 10.17 26.75 -2.24
C PHE A 18 8.98 27.65 -2.59
N THR A 19 8.39 27.46 -3.77
CA THR A 19 7.29 28.33 -4.23
C THR A 19 5.92 27.78 -3.80
N LEU A 20 4.92 28.67 -3.68
CA LEU A 20 3.53 28.24 -3.46
C LEU A 20 3.02 27.33 -4.58
N VAL A 21 3.40 27.63 -5.83
CA VAL A 21 3.01 26.83 -6.99
C VAL A 21 3.61 25.43 -6.92
N GLU A 22 4.87 25.33 -6.50
CA GLU A 22 5.54 24.05 -6.31
C GLU A 22 4.84 23.23 -5.23
N LEU A 23 4.42 23.85 -4.11
CA LEU A 23 3.60 23.17 -3.10
C LEU A 23 2.27 22.69 -3.66
N MET A 24 1.57 23.53 -4.40
CA MET A 24 0.29 23.17 -5.01
C MET A 24 0.44 21.96 -5.93
N VAL A 25 1.47 21.96 -6.77
CA VAL A 25 1.78 20.84 -7.67
C VAL A 25 2.12 19.58 -6.87
N VAL A 26 2.96 19.67 -5.84
CA VAL A 26 3.33 18.53 -5.00
C VAL A 26 2.11 17.93 -4.31
N VAL A 27 1.27 18.76 -3.67
CA VAL A 27 0.04 18.28 -3.00
C VAL A 27 -0.93 17.68 -4.02
N THR A 28 -1.04 18.26 -5.21
CA THR A 28 -1.88 17.71 -6.29
C THR A 28 -1.39 16.33 -6.74
N ILE A 29 -0.08 16.17 -6.94
CA ILE A 29 0.53 14.89 -7.32
C ILE A 29 0.31 13.85 -6.21
N ILE A 30 0.58 14.22 -4.95
CA ILE A 30 0.38 13.32 -3.80
C ILE A 30 -1.09 12.92 -3.69
N GLY A 31 -2.02 13.86 -3.84
CA GLY A 31 -3.46 13.58 -3.79
C GLY A 31 -3.89 12.61 -4.89
N LEU A 32 -3.46 12.84 -6.14
CA LEU A 32 -3.78 11.99 -7.26
C LEU A 32 -3.16 10.58 -7.10
N ALA A 33 -1.89 10.52 -6.71
CA ALA A 33 -1.20 9.26 -6.44
C ALA A 33 -1.86 8.48 -5.31
N SER A 34 -2.29 9.16 -4.25
CA SER A 34 -3.00 8.54 -3.12
C SER A 34 -4.36 7.99 -3.54
N ALA A 35 -5.12 8.73 -4.36
CA ALA A 35 -6.40 8.28 -4.88
C ALA A 35 -6.25 7.00 -5.73
N VAL A 36 -5.25 6.97 -6.62
CA VAL A 36 -4.93 5.78 -7.42
C VAL A 36 -4.49 4.62 -6.53
N ALA A 37 -3.65 4.87 -5.52
CA ALA A 37 -3.18 3.84 -4.60
C ALA A 37 -4.34 3.17 -3.84
N VAL A 38 -5.30 3.96 -3.35
CA VAL A 38 -6.51 3.44 -2.69
C VAL A 38 -7.38 2.66 -3.68
N PHE A 39 -7.54 3.15 -4.91
CA PHE A 39 -8.37 2.50 -5.92
C PHE A 39 -7.81 1.13 -6.37
N VAL A 40 -6.48 0.99 -6.43
CA VAL A 40 -5.82 -0.27 -6.83
C VAL A 40 -5.69 -1.26 -5.66
N MET A 41 -5.88 -0.80 -4.42
CA MET A 41 -5.79 -1.68 -3.26
C MET A 41 -6.89 -2.76 -3.30
N PRO A 42 -6.54 -4.05 -3.27
CA PRO A 42 -7.52 -5.14 -3.29
C PRO A 42 -8.45 -5.05 -2.09
N ASP A 43 -9.75 -5.28 -2.29
CA ASP A 43 -10.72 -5.30 -1.18
C ASP A 43 -10.33 -6.42 -0.18
N PRO A 44 -9.91 -6.08 1.05
CA PRO A 44 -9.57 -7.08 2.06
C PRO A 44 -10.77 -7.96 2.44
N ARG A 45 -12.00 -7.48 2.23
CA ARG A 45 -13.22 -8.23 2.52
C ARG A 45 -13.34 -9.48 1.67
N GLY A 46 -12.92 -9.42 0.40
CA GLY A 46 -12.93 -10.58 -0.51
C GLY A 46 -12.05 -11.71 0.03
N ARG A 47 -10.82 -11.38 0.46
CA ARG A 47 -9.89 -12.38 1.01
C ARG A 47 -10.38 -13.02 2.30
N VAL A 48 -10.99 -12.23 3.20
CA VAL A 48 -11.56 -12.73 4.46
C VAL A 48 -12.76 -13.62 4.19
N PHE A 49 -13.62 -13.26 3.24
CA PHE A 49 -14.80 -14.04 2.89
C PHE A 49 -14.44 -15.37 2.23
N ASP A 50 -13.43 -15.38 1.36
CA ASP A 50 -12.92 -16.60 0.74
C ASP A 50 -12.36 -17.57 1.80
N GLU A 51 -11.58 -17.04 2.75
CA GLU A 51 -11.01 -17.86 3.82
C GLU A 51 -12.10 -18.37 4.79
N ALA A 52 -13.09 -17.53 5.12
CA ALA A 52 -14.24 -17.94 5.90
C ALA A 52 -15.05 -19.04 5.20
N THR A 53 -15.19 -18.96 3.88
CA THR A 53 -15.89 -19.97 3.08
C THR A 53 -15.13 -21.30 3.09
N ARG A 54 -13.80 -21.28 2.93
CA ARG A 54 -12.96 -22.48 3.04
C ARG A 54 -12.99 -23.09 4.43
N PHE A 55 -12.94 -22.26 5.47
CA PHE A 55 -13.06 -22.72 6.84
C PHE A 55 -14.43 -23.37 7.09
N ALA A 56 -15.52 -22.72 6.67
CA ALA A 56 -16.87 -23.26 6.80
C ALA A 56 -17.01 -24.62 6.08
N ALA A 57 -16.44 -24.77 4.89
CA ALA A 57 -16.44 -26.03 4.16
C ALA A 57 -15.71 -27.14 4.92
N ARG A 58 -14.51 -26.86 5.46
CA ARG A 58 -13.74 -27.82 6.29
C ARG A 58 -14.50 -28.20 7.56
N THR A 59 -15.08 -27.22 8.25
CA THR A 59 -15.84 -27.46 9.48
C THR A 59 -17.08 -28.29 9.23
N ARG A 60 -17.77 -28.09 8.09
CA ARG A 60 -18.94 -28.89 7.73
C ARG A 60 -18.58 -30.35 7.46
N ALA A 61 -17.50 -30.58 6.71
CA ALA A 61 -16.99 -31.93 6.48
C ALA A 61 -16.57 -32.65 7.78
N ALA A 62 -15.88 -31.94 8.68
CA ALA A 62 -15.52 -32.50 9.98
C ALA A 62 -16.75 -32.76 10.86
N HIS A 63 -17.74 -31.88 10.84
CA HIS A 63 -18.98 -32.11 11.57
C HIS A 63 -19.71 -33.37 11.08
N ASP A 64 -19.80 -33.56 9.76
CA ASP A 64 -20.41 -34.76 9.18
C ASP A 64 -19.64 -36.03 9.58
N SER A 65 -18.30 -36.00 9.60
CA SER A 65 -17.50 -37.12 10.09
C SER A 65 -17.67 -37.37 11.59
N ALA A 66 -17.82 -36.32 12.40
CA ALA A 66 -18.08 -36.42 13.83
C ALA A 66 -19.39 -37.16 14.13
N ILE A 67 -20.44 -36.86 13.34
CA ILE A 67 -21.75 -37.50 13.45
C ILE A 67 -21.65 -38.98 13.07
N VAL A 68 -21.03 -39.28 11.93
CA VAL A 68 -20.93 -40.66 11.43
C VAL A 68 -20.09 -41.54 12.35
N GLU A 69 -18.98 -41.02 12.86
CA GLU A 69 -18.06 -41.77 13.72
C GLU A 69 -18.43 -41.72 15.22
N ALA A 70 -19.42 -40.91 15.59
CA ALA A 70 -19.85 -40.66 16.98
C ALA A 70 -18.69 -40.28 17.93
N ARG A 71 -17.68 -39.57 17.40
CA ARG A 71 -16.49 -39.11 18.15
C ARG A 71 -16.13 -37.68 17.78
N PRO A 72 -15.54 -36.91 18.71
CA PRO A 72 -15.10 -35.55 18.41
C PRO A 72 -13.95 -35.53 17.40
N VAL A 73 -13.96 -34.53 16.52
CA VAL A 73 -12.91 -34.24 15.53
C VAL A 73 -12.53 -32.75 15.57
N SER A 74 -11.26 -32.45 15.36
CA SER A 74 -10.69 -31.10 15.41
C SER A 74 -10.35 -30.56 14.02
N VAL A 75 -10.51 -29.25 13.81
CA VAL A 75 -10.33 -28.54 12.51
C VAL A 75 -9.18 -27.53 12.50
N TRP A 76 -8.23 -27.67 13.43
CA TRP A 76 -7.08 -26.75 13.60
C TRP A 76 -5.99 -27.00 12.55
#